data_AF-A0AAV1F797-F1
#
_entry.id   AF-A0AAV1F797-F1
#
_cell.length_a   1.000
_cell.length_b   1.000
_cell.length_c   1.000
_cell.angle_alpha   90.00
_cell.angle_beta   90.00
_cell.angle_gamma   90.00
#
_symmetry.space_group_name_H-M   'P 1'
#
loop_
_entity.id
_entity.type
_entity.pdbx_description
1 polymer ?
#
loop_
_entity_poly.entity_id
_entity_poly.type
_entity_poly.pdbx_seq_one_letter_code
_entity_poly.pdbx_strand_id
1 'polypeptide(L)'
;MCSKVISSARDFYGILRSFQEEKSDDPLIIEEDIQILEMNGNRIPVLNTICGTQPLFICENVALKVSTEYEDRQMTETSNCTDEDADVDNDEANTPPAELGPQPLTVLKARQLLSWYTLSQNTSLSTLDNNPALPPLWLRCDMSDPAGTTWFGAETVCMSNKVSGVKLYSVTCKGSTVDKSSLITLDKLKQEHKKRHHPSSMVIKGSANFSLLGSTLVENTTIESQSTVTVDFKWSHVESILETPPLSSTANLNIKVANGDMRSPMYEKYRELEFLQTLADGLRTGETEWMEPLESVSAVNLTKALLEELQSTAKTLKGHDAKPTENTKQKTETDTPVYISLLERGDLDFAEQLWVRMRKTVTSYQDIEDCLKLVIKALRYGDIKPWIHRDSSSSLSKLILQSYHQQIDHVSLTGVAPVHMLLEMGLDKMRKDYINYLIGEELTTLNHLCYYLSTDVDLQEQVIRLRKLHHLLEIILTCSTFLGLPYDRLFLLTQSCLQHYKTHPYDEEHEFKLQINPALISHLYQKEHPIMWGVEVSSGHGSREVKTSLQLSDRPLVDHVIFDTDYTNESINDDGKDPAYFSTMVCCSLVSFS
;
A
#
# COMPACT_ATOMS: atom_id res chain seq x y z
N MET A 1 -15.93 52.31 3.83
CA MET A 1 -15.25 51.12 3.25
C MET A 1 -14.83 50.12 4.34
N CYS A 2 -14.10 50.52 5.38
CA CYS A 2 -13.62 49.61 6.44
C CYS A 2 -14.73 48.80 7.15
N SER A 3 -15.89 49.41 7.45
CA SER A 3 -17.04 48.72 8.08
C SER A 3 -17.62 47.58 7.24
N LYS A 4 -17.56 47.64 5.90
CA LYS A 4 -18.07 46.58 5.02
C LYS A 4 -17.15 45.36 4.99
N VAL A 5 -15.83 45.59 5.05
CA VAL A 5 -14.85 44.50 5.08
C VAL A 5 -14.93 43.72 6.39
N ILE A 6 -15.15 44.43 7.51
CA ILE A 6 -15.30 43.80 8.83
C ILE A 6 -16.61 43.00 8.92
N SER A 7 -17.71 43.50 8.34
CA SER A 7 -18.96 42.71 8.28
C SER A 7 -18.77 41.45 7.44
N SER A 8 -18.18 41.55 6.24
CA SER A 8 -17.92 40.37 5.40
C SER A 8 -17.01 39.34 6.07
N ALA A 9 -15.98 39.79 6.81
CA ALA A 9 -15.13 38.88 7.58
C ALA A 9 -15.90 38.16 8.71
N ARG A 10 -16.83 38.85 9.38
CA ARG A 10 -17.68 38.26 10.41
C ARG A 10 -18.67 37.25 9.82
N ASP A 11 -19.28 37.60 8.70
CA ASP A 11 -20.22 36.72 8.01
C ASP A 11 -19.49 35.45 7.55
N PHE A 12 -18.30 35.60 6.96
CA PHE A 12 -17.46 34.47 6.55
C PHE A 12 -17.06 33.55 7.71
N TYR A 13 -16.75 34.11 8.89
CA TYR A 13 -16.51 33.31 10.10
C TYR A 13 -17.75 32.54 10.55
N GLY A 14 -18.92 33.19 10.52
CA GLY A 14 -20.18 32.56 10.87
C GLY A 14 -20.46 31.34 9.98
N ILE A 15 -20.21 31.47 8.68
CA ILE A 15 -20.39 30.41 7.70
C ILE A 15 -19.44 29.23 7.94
N LEU A 16 -18.14 29.49 8.13
CA LEU A 16 -17.17 28.42 8.42
C LEU A 16 -17.49 27.68 9.73
N ARG A 17 -17.98 28.42 10.73
CA ARG A 17 -18.34 27.85 12.02
C ARG A 17 -19.60 27.00 11.94
N SER A 18 -20.64 27.46 11.25
CA SER A 18 -21.86 26.64 11.07
C SER A 18 -21.54 25.35 10.33
N PHE A 19 -20.68 25.41 9.32
CA PHE A 19 -20.23 24.24 8.58
C PHE A 19 -19.52 23.22 9.47
N GLN A 20 -18.60 23.68 10.31
CA GLN A 20 -17.90 22.84 11.29
C GLN A 20 -18.85 22.19 12.30
N GLU A 21 -19.89 22.91 12.72
CA GLU A 21 -20.88 22.43 13.69
C GLU A 21 -21.86 21.40 13.08
N GLU A 22 -22.18 21.53 11.79
CA GLU A 22 -23.09 20.63 11.07
C GLU A 22 -22.46 19.26 10.74
N LYS A 23 -21.12 19.15 10.67
CA LYS A 23 -20.40 17.90 10.32
C LYS A 23 -20.97 17.20 9.07
N SER A 24 -21.31 17.99 8.06
CA SER A 24 -21.75 17.46 6.77
C SER A 24 -20.54 17.10 5.93
N ASP A 25 -20.61 15.97 5.22
CA ASP A 25 -19.60 15.60 4.20
C ASP A 25 -19.83 16.37 2.88
N ASP A 26 -20.95 17.08 2.74
CA ASP A 26 -21.29 17.83 1.53
C ASP A 26 -20.59 19.20 1.46
N PRO A 27 -20.14 19.64 0.27
CA PRO A 27 -19.55 20.96 0.09
C PRO A 27 -20.52 22.09 0.43
N LEU A 28 -20.03 23.11 1.13
CA LEU A 28 -20.77 24.33 1.40
C LEU A 28 -20.53 25.39 0.32
N ILE A 29 -21.60 25.87 -0.31
CA ILE A 29 -21.53 26.90 -1.34
C ILE A 29 -21.77 28.28 -0.70
N ILE A 30 -20.82 29.20 -0.84
CA ILE A 30 -20.85 30.53 -0.19
C ILE A 30 -21.18 31.66 -1.18
N GLU A 31 -20.83 31.46 -2.45
CA GLU A 31 -21.17 32.30 -3.60
C GLU A 31 -21.54 31.35 -4.76
N GLU A 32 -22.26 31.79 -5.81
CA GLU A 32 -22.78 30.92 -6.89
C GLU A 32 -21.72 30.03 -7.56
N ASP A 33 -20.44 30.37 -7.39
CA ASP A 33 -19.27 29.75 -8.00
C ASP A 33 -18.23 29.18 -6.99
N ILE A 34 -18.38 29.36 -5.67
CA ILE A 34 -17.35 28.96 -4.68
C ILE A 34 -17.88 27.95 -3.67
N GLN A 35 -17.17 26.83 -3.54
CA GLN A 35 -17.43 25.81 -2.53
C GLN A 35 -16.33 25.69 -1.47
N ILE A 36 -16.72 25.28 -0.27
CA ILE A 36 -15.85 24.95 0.85
C ILE A 36 -16.03 23.48 1.22
N LEU A 37 -14.91 22.77 1.33
CA LEU A 37 -14.81 21.38 1.75
C LEU A 37 -14.10 21.29 3.09
N GLU A 38 -14.53 20.37 3.96
CA GLU A 38 -13.74 19.96 5.12
C GLU A 38 -13.07 18.62 4.82
N MET A 39 -11.75 18.56 4.93
CA MET A 39 -11.01 17.30 4.72
C MET A 39 -9.74 17.23 5.54
N ASN A 40 -9.16 16.03 5.65
CA ASN A 40 -7.88 15.84 6.32
C ASN A 40 -6.72 16.15 5.38
N GLY A 41 -5.68 16.83 5.90
CA GLY A 41 -4.53 17.27 5.10
C GLY A 41 -3.71 16.15 4.45
N ASN A 42 -3.85 14.90 4.89
CA ASN A 42 -3.16 13.76 4.30
C ASN A 42 -3.65 13.39 2.89
N ARG A 43 -4.81 13.89 2.46
CA ARG A 43 -5.37 13.62 1.13
C ARG A 43 -4.68 14.40 0.00
N ILE A 44 -3.98 15.50 0.32
CA ILE A 44 -3.32 16.34 -0.69
C ILE A 44 -1.80 16.32 -0.43
N PRO A 45 -0.95 15.93 -1.42
CA PRO A 45 0.48 15.72 -1.20
C PRO A 45 1.20 16.91 -0.57
N VAL A 46 1.01 18.13 -1.11
CA VAL A 46 1.68 19.32 -0.58
C VAL A 46 1.19 19.68 0.83
N LEU A 47 -0.11 19.51 1.11
CA LEU A 47 -0.69 19.85 2.42
C LEU A 47 -0.34 18.81 3.49
N ASN A 48 -0.15 17.55 3.12
CA ASN A 48 0.31 16.51 4.04
C ASN A 48 1.66 16.90 4.67
N THR A 49 2.55 17.50 3.87
CA THR A 49 3.86 17.96 4.37
C THR A 49 3.79 19.16 5.30
N ILE A 50 2.70 19.93 5.28
CA ILE A 50 2.54 21.18 6.05
C ILE A 50 1.64 20.96 7.28
N CYS A 51 0.48 20.33 7.09
CA CYS A 51 -0.58 20.19 8.10
C CYS A 51 -0.79 18.74 8.60
N GLY A 52 -0.16 17.74 7.97
CA GLY A 52 -0.30 16.33 8.36
C GLY A 52 -1.77 15.85 8.33
N THR A 53 -2.23 15.22 9.40
CA THR A 53 -3.60 14.67 9.52
C THR A 53 -4.63 15.64 10.12
N GLN A 54 -4.29 16.92 10.27
CA GLN A 54 -5.20 17.92 10.83
C GLN A 54 -6.39 18.18 9.87
N PRO A 55 -7.63 18.34 10.38
CA PRO A 55 -8.75 18.77 9.57
C PRO A 55 -8.53 20.21 9.09
N LEU A 56 -8.89 20.47 7.84
CA LEU A 56 -8.71 21.75 7.18
C LEU A 56 -9.88 22.08 6.25
N PHE A 57 -10.09 23.38 6.06
CA PHE A 57 -11.04 23.88 5.07
C PHE A 57 -10.34 24.09 3.73
N ILE A 58 -10.94 23.62 2.64
CA ILE A 58 -10.47 23.85 1.27
C ILE A 58 -11.50 24.67 0.53
N CYS A 59 -11.07 25.80 -0.01
CA CYS A 59 -11.87 26.64 -0.90
C CYS A 59 -11.45 26.43 -2.36
N GLU A 60 -12.45 26.24 -3.21
CA GLU A 60 -12.29 26.07 -4.65
C GLU A 60 -13.55 26.50 -5.42
N ASN A 61 -13.45 26.56 -6.75
CA ASN A 61 -14.61 26.83 -7.59
C ASN A 61 -15.49 25.59 -7.74
N VAL A 62 -16.81 25.79 -7.87
CA VAL A 62 -17.77 24.72 -8.14
C VAL A 62 -17.48 24.13 -9.52
N ALA A 63 -17.29 22.81 -9.58
CA ALA A 63 -17.14 22.11 -10.85
C ALA A 63 -18.50 22.11 -11.58
N LEU A 64 -18.59 22.86 -12.69
CA LEU A 64 -19.76 22.81 -13.56
C LEU A 64 -19.83 21.43 -14.21
N LYS A 65 -20.77 20.59 -13.78
CA LYS A 65 -21.15 19.41 -14.56
C LYS A 65 -21.71 19.91 -15.88
N VAL A 66 -21.06 19.61 -17.00
CA VAL A 66 -21.62 19.84 -18.32
C VAL A 66 -22.87 18.97 -18.44
N SER A 67 -24.03 19.54 -18.17
CA SER A 67 -25.32 18.93 -18.48
C SER A 67 -25.54 19.08 -19.98
N THR A 68 -25.49 17.97 -20.70
CA THR A 68 -25.86 17.87 -22.11
C THR A 68 -27.37 18.11 -22.25
N GLU A 69 -27.80 19.37 -22.21
CA GLU A 69 -29.14 19.78 -22.59
C GLU A 69 -29.19 19.96 -24.11
N TYR A 70 -29.21 18.85 -24.84
CA TYR A 70 -29.68 18.80 -26.21
C TYR A 70 -30.50 17.53 -26.42
N GLU A 71 -31.72 17.53 -25.91
CA GLU A 71 -32.82 16.78 -26.52
C GLU A 71 -34.14 17.23 -25.88
N ASP A 72 -34.63 18.41 -26.30
CA ASP A 72 -36.07 18.67 -26.21
C ASP A 72 -36.51 19.75 -27.21
N ARG A 73 -36.68 19.34 -28.48
CA ARG A 73 -37.60 20.01 -29.40
C ARG A 73 -38.09 19.08 -30.52
N GLN A 74 -39.16 18.38 -30.18
CA GLN A 74 -40.34 18.07 -31.00
C GLN A 74 -40.18 17.51 -32.42
N MET A 75 -40.72 16.29 -32.56
CA MET A 75 -41.23 15.67 -33.78
C MET A 75 -42.12 16.60 -34.62
N THR A 76 -41.98 16.58 -35.96
CA THR A 76 -43.11 16.32 -36.89
C THR A 76 -42.64 16.12 -38.34
N GLU A 77 -42.95 14.93 -38.86
CA GLU A 77 -43.47 14.60 -40.20
C GLU A 77 -42.67 14.86 -41.51
N THR A 78 -42.37 13.71 -42.13
CA THR A 78 -42.56 13.33 -43.55
C THR A 78 -41.46 13.59 -44.61
N SER A 79 -41.16 12.48 -45.31
CA SER A 79 -41.04 12.35 -46.77
C SER A 79 -39.64 12.26 -47.42
N ASN A 80 -39.40 11.04 -47.93
CA ASN A 80 -38.79 10.64 -49.21
C ASN A 80 -37.26 10.65 -49.43
N CYS A 81 -36.88 9.56 -50.09
CA CYS A 81 -35.56 9.03 -50.45
C CYS A 81 -34.73 9.92 -51.40
N THR A 82 -33.40 9.80 -51.33
CA THR A 82 -32.54 9.23 -52.41
C THR A 82 -31.08 9.12 -51.96
N ASP A 83 -30.38 8.16 -52.59
CA ASP A 83 -29.03 7.66 -52.39
C ASP A 83 -27.88 8.68 -52.56
N GLU A 84 -26.73 8.37 -51.93
CA GLU A 84 -25.35 8.28 -52.51
C GLU A 84 -24.24 8.67 -51.50
N ASP A 85 -23.40 7.68 -51.19
CA ASP A 85 -21.96 7.68 -50.86
C ASP A 85 -21.34 8.82 -50.03
N ALA A 86 -20.87 8.47 -48.82
CA ALA A 86 -19.48 8.70 -48.38
C ALA A 86 -19.24 8.07 -47.00
N ASP A 87 -18.41 7.02 -46.97
CA ASP A 87 -17.76 6.52 -45.75
C ASP A 87 -16.91 7.64 -45.13
N VAL A 88 -17.29 8.07 -43.93
CA VAL A 88 -16.41 8.77 -43.00
C VAL A 88 -16.56 8.05 -41.66
N ASP A 89 -15.51 7.32 -41.29
CA ASP A 89 -15.35 6.67 -40.00
C ASP A 89 -15.62 7.69 -38.87
N ASN A 90 -16.77 7.53 -38.22
CA ASN A 90 -17.13 8.27 -37.02
C ASN A 90 -16.91 7.36 -35.81
N ASP A 91 -15.64 7.12 -35.49
CA ASP A 91 -15.19 6.30 -34.36
C ASP A 91 -14.88 7.17 -33.12
N GLU A 92 -15.73 8.16 -32.86
CA GLU A 92 -15.79 8.89 -31.58
C GLU A 92 -17.07 8.51 -30.83
N ALA A 93 -17.16 7.25 -30.42
CA ALA A 93 -18.17 6.81 -29.46
C ALA A 93 -17.48 6.10 -28.30
N ASN A 94 -17.64 6.69 -27.10
CA ASN A 94 -17.34 6.14 -25.77
C ASN A 94 -15.94 6.44 -25.19
N THR A 95 -15.62 7.72 -25.02
CA THR A 95 -14.84 8.13 -23.84
C THR A 95 -15.82 8.44 -22.70
N PRO A 96 -15.65 7.86 -21.49
CA PRO A 96 -16.45 8.28 -20.33
C PRO A 96 -16.21 9.78 -20.06
N PRO A 97 -17.19 10.53 -19.54
CA PRO A 97 -17.00 11.94 -19.23
C PRO A 97 -15.82 12.07 -18.27
N ALA A 98 -14.77 12.76 -18.71
CA ALA A 98 -13.65 13.12 -17.85
C ALA A 98 -14.22 13.88 -16.66
N GLU A 99 -14.12 13.32 -15.46
CA GLU A 99 -14.39 14.07 -14.24
C GLU A 99 -13.46 15.28 -14.26
N LEU A 100 -14.04 16.47 -14.45
CA LEU A 100 -13.28 17.71 -14.38
C LEU A 100 -12.65 17.77 -12.98
N GLY A 101 -11.33 17.75 -12.94
CA GLY A 101 -10.58 17.89 -11.70
C GLY A 101 -10.95 19.17 -10.95
N PRO A 102 -10.52 19.29 -9.68
CA PRO A 102 -10.85 20.43 -8.84
C PRO A 102 -10.51 21.77 -9.49
N GLN A 103 -11.43 22.74 -9.41
CA GLN A 103 -11.33 24.00 -10.14
C GLN A 103 -10.69 25.10 -9.26
N PRO A 104 -9.57 25.69 -9.66
CA PRO A 104 -8.90 26.72 -8.85
C PRO A 104 -9.64 28.06 -8.86
N LEU A 105 -9.43 28.85 -7.80
CA LEU A 105 -9.83 30.25 -7.73
C LEU A 105 -8.78 31.15 -8.39
N THR A 106 -9.19 32.34 -8.84
CA THR A 106 -8.22 33.37 -9.19
C THR A 106 -7.40 33.78 -7.97
N VAL A 107 -6.10 34.05 -8.17
CA VAL A 107 -5.19 34.49 -7.10
C VAL A 107 -5.74 35.71 -6.33
N LEU A 108 -6.44 36.63 -7.00
CA LEU A 108 -7.04 37.80 -6.36
C LEU A 108 -8.20 37.43 -5.44
N LYS A 109 -9.11 36.55 -5.90
CA LYS A 109 -10.25 36.09 -5.09
C LYS A 109 -9.77 35.28 -3.89
N ALA A 110 -8.78 34.40 -4.08
CA ALA A 110 -8.18 33.65 -2.99
C ALA A 110 -7.58 34.56 -1.91
N ARG A 111 -6.84 35.62 -2.28
CA ARG A 111 -6.31 36.61 -1.32
C ARG A 111 -7.40 37.37 -0.58
N GLN A 112 -8.54 37.65 -1.23
CA GLN A 112 -9.68 38.30 -0.59
C GLN A 112 -10.27 37.42 0.52
N LEU A 113 -10.54 36.15 0.23
CA LEU A 113 -11.06 35.18 1.20
C LEU A 113 -10.07 34.94 2.35
N LEU A 114 -8.78 34.80 2.04
CA LEU A 114 -7.72 34.67 3.05
C LEU A 114 -7.67 35.89 3.99
N SER A 115 -7.90 37.10 3.45
CA SER A 115 -7.96 38.33 4.23
C SER A 115 -9.17 38.37 5.16
N TRP A 116 -10.34 37.91 4.69
CA TRP A 116 -11.53 37.77 5.53
C TRP A 116 -11.33 36.78 6.67
N TYR A 117 -10.74 35.61 6.39
CA TYR A 117 -10.38 34.64 7.42
C TYR A 117 -9.40 35.25 8.43
N THR A 118 -8.33 35.90 7.97
CA THR A 118 -7.32 36.48 8.87
C THR A 118 -7.91 37.58 9.77
N LEU A 119 -8.78 38.43 9.22
CA LEU A 119 -9.46 39.47 9.99
C LEU A 119 -10.46 38.91 11.00
N SER A 120 -11.14 37.82 10.68
CA SER A 120 -12.13 37.21 11.57
C SER A 120 -11.53 36.50 12.77
N GLN A 121 -10.28 36.04 12.65
CA GLN A 121 -9.49 35.47 13.75
C GLN A 121 -8.86 36.53 14.66
N ASN A 122 -8.88 37.80 14.26
CA ASN A 122 -8.28 38.88 15.05
C ASN A 122 -9.21 39.29 16.20
N THR A 123 -8.82 38.93 17.41
CA THR A 123 -9.56 39.22 18.65
C THR A 123 -9.68 40.73 18.93
N SER A 124 -8.75 41.55 18.45
CA SER A 124 -8.80 43.02 18.60
C SER A 124 -9.92 43.67 17.77
N LEU A 125 -10.50 42.94 16.80
CA LEU A 125 -11.62 43.40 15.97
C LEU A 125 -12.97 42.79 16.35
N SER A 126 -12.99 41.80 17.25
CA SER A 126 -14.20 41.15 17.73
C SER A 126 -14.71 41.79 19.02
N THR A 127 -15.94 42.30 19.01
CA THR A 127 -16.67 42.72 20.22
C THR A 127 -17.23 41.54 21.04
N LEU A 128 -16.99 40.31 20.59
CA LEU A 128 -17.43 39.07 21.22
C LEU A 128 -16.20 38.42 21.87
N ASP A 129 -16.13 38.47 23.20
CA ASP A 129 -15.15 37.68 23.94
C ASP A 129 -15.32 36.19 23.57
N ASN A 130 -14.22 35.53 23.19
CA ASN A 130 -14.08 34.09 22.96
C ASN A 130 -14.63 33.52 21.62
N ASN A 131 -14.19 34.03 20.48
CA ASN A 131 -14.28 33.25 19.24
C ASN A 131 -13.27 32.07 19.29
N PRO A 132 -13.72 30.80 19.19
CA PRO A 132 -12.82 29.66 19.08
C PRO A 132 -12.02 29.75 17.78
N ALA A 133 -10.79 29.23 17.84
CA ALA A 133 -9.91 29.12 16.68
C ALA A 133 -10.53 28.16 15.65
N LEU A 134 -10.66 28.62 14.41
CA LEU A 134 -11.12 27.77 13.32
C LEU A 134 -9.97 26.85 12.83
N PRO A 135 -10.31 25.71 12.22
CA PRO A 135 -9.38 24.91 11.42
C PRO A 135 -8.63 25.77 10.37
N PRO A 136 -7.42 25.35 9.93
CA PRO A 136 -6.68 26.03 8.89
C PRO A 136 -7.49 26.13 7.60
N LEU A 137 -7.40 27.28 6.92
CA LEU A 137 -8.05 27.54 5.64
C LEU A 137 -7.03 27.46 4.51
N TRP A 138 -7.31 26.68 3.47
CA TRP A 138 -6.50 26.54 2.26
C TRP A 138 -7.32 26.86 1.01
N LEU A 139 -6.73 27.57 0.07
CA LEU A 139 -7.38 28.06 -1.15
C LEU A 139 -6.60 27.59 -2.39
N ARG A 140 -7.26 26.85 -3.29
CA ARG A 140 -6.69 26.47 -4.60
C ARG A 140 -6.58 27.70 -5.49
N CYS A 141 -5.43 27.89 -6.12
CA CYS A 141 -5.13 29.06 -6.95
C CYS A 141 -4.75 28.66 -8.38
N ASP A 142 -5.12 29.49 -9.35
CA ASP A 142 -5.02 29.22 -10.79
C ASP A 142 -3.63 29.45 -11.40
N MET A 143 -2.60 29.73 -10.60
CA MET A 143 -1.25 30.04 -11.09
C MET A 143 -1.17 31.30 -12.00
N SER A 144 -2.22 32.12 -12.08
CA SER A 144 -2.27 33.27 -13.01
C SER A 144 -1.28 34.39 -12.68
N ASP A 145 -0.72 34.41 -11.47
CA ASP A 145 0.25 35.42 -11.06
C ASP A 145 1.68 35.08 -11.51
N PRO A 146 2.57 36.09 -11.71
CA PRO A 146 3.93 35.84 -12.17
C PRO A 146 4.78 34.94 -11.27
N ALA A 147 4.38 34.76 -10.01
CA ALA A 147 5.04 33.88 -9.06
C ALA A 147 4.62 32.40 -9.19
N GLY A 148 3.53 32.13 -9.91
CA GLY A 148 2.99 30.77 -10.09
C GLY A 148 2.37 30.20 -8.82
N THR A 149 1.52 30.98 -8.13
CA THR A 149 0.91 30.59 -6.86
C THR A 149 -0.19 29.54 -7.09
N THR A 150 -0.05 28.39 -6.45
CA THR A 150 -1.01 27.28 -6.50
C THR A 150 -1.84 27.15 -5.23
N TRP A 151 -1.32 27.57 -4.07
CA TRP A 151 -2.09 27.62 -2.84
C TRP A 151 -1.83 28.86 -1.99
N PHE A 152 -2.88 29.33 -1.32
CA PHE A 152 -2.76 30.11 -0.10
C PHE A 152 -3.27 29.31 1.09
N GLY A 153 -2.65 29.50 2.25
CA GLY A 153 -3.08 28.91 3.50
C GLY A 153 -3.09 29.91 4.64
N ALA A 154 -3.97 29.72 5.63
CA ALA A 154 -3.97 30.45 6.89
C ALA A 154 -4.18 29.49 8.07
N GLU A 155 -3.30 29.54 9.06
CA GLU A 155 -3.38 28.74 10.28
C GLU A 155 -3.34 29.65 11.51
N THR A 156 -4.28 29.46 12.44
CA THR A 156 -4.34 30.23 13.68
C THR A 156 -3.27 29.80 14.67
N VAL A 157 -2.56 30.77 15.26
CA VAL A 157 -1.54 30.52 16.28
C VAL A 157 -2.11 30.88 17.64
N CYS A 158 -2.32 29.87 18.47
CA CYS A 158 -2.84 30.06 19.82
C CYS A 158 -1.72 30.06 20.88
N MET A 159 -1.81 30.98 21.84
CA MET A 159 -1.05 30.97 23.08
C MET A 159 -2.05 30.88 24.24
N SER A 160 -1.95 29.85 25.08
CA SER A 160 -2.83 29.66 26.25
C SER A 160 -4.33 29.78 25.91
N ASN A 161 -4.79 29.08 24.86
CA ASN A 161 -6.17 29.10 24.33
C ASN A 161 -6.67 30.47 23.80
N LYS A 162 -5.81 31.48 23.67
CA LYS A 162 -6.11 32.73 22.98
C LYS A 162 -5.39 32.80 21.65
N VAL A 163 -6.10 33.25 20.61
CA VAL A 163 -5.50 33.49 19.29
C VAL A 163 -4.52 34.66 19.41
N SER A 164 -3.26 34.39 19.12
CA SER A 164 -2.12 35.33 19.23
C SER A 164 -1.63 35.82 17.87
N GLY A 165 -2.11 35.22 16.78
CA GLY A 165 -1.73 35.54 15.42
C GLY A 165 -2.20 34.48 14.43
N VAL A 166 -1.82 34.67 13.17
CA VAL A 166 -2.09 33.75 12.06
C VAL A 166 -0.82 33.55 11.25
N LYS A 167 -0.50 32.32 10.89
CA LYS A 167 0.49 31.97 9.88
C LYS A 167 -0.16 31.98 8.52
N LEU A 168 0.42 32.72 7.58
CA LEU A 168 0.01 32.78 6.18
C LEU A 168 0.99 31.97 5.35
N TYR A 169 0.48 31.01 4.61
CA TYR A 169 1.22 30.16 3.70
C TYR A 169 0.99 30.60 2.26
N SER A 170 2.04 30.53 1.45
CA SER A 170 1.99 30.68 0.01
C SER A 170 2.79 29.55 -0.61
N VAL A 171 2.14 28.79 -1.47
CA VAL A 171 2.74 27.68 -2.23
C VAL A 171 2.82 28.11 -3.68
N THR A 172 4.02 28.06 -4.24
CA THR A 172 4.24 28.31 -5.66
C THR A 172 4.81 27.05 -6.29
N CYS A 173 4.29 26.66 -7.44
CA CYS A 173 4.83 25.54 -8.21
C CYS A 173 5.42 26.08 -9.51
N LYS A 174 6.51 25.48 -9.96
CA LYS A 174 7.03 25.66 -11.33
C LYS A 174 6.79 24.37 -12.09
N GLY A 175 6.63 24.50 -13.41
CA GLY A 175 6.60 23.35 -14.31
C GLY A 175 7.89 22.55 -14.26
N SER A 176 7.88 21.40 -14.93
CA SER A 176 9.01 20.48 -14.96
C SER A 176 10.26 21.13 -15.57
N THR A 177 11.41 20.99 -14.93
CA THR A 177 12.69 21.48 -15.45
C THR A 177 13.78 20.41 -15.34
N VAL A 178 14.53 20.22 -16.41
CA VAL A 178 15.70 19.32 -16.49
C VAL A 178 16.99 20.04 -16.08
N ASP A 179 17.02 21.37 -16.21
CA ASP A 179 18.23 22.15 -15.96
C ASP A 179 18.41 22.43 -14.45
N LYS A 180 19.37 21.73 -13.83
CA LYS A 180 19.77 21.96 -12.44
C LYS A 180 20.19 23.40 -12.14
N SER A 181 20.67 24.15 -13.14
CA SER A 181 21.08 25.55 -12.96
C SER A 181 19.88 26.51 -12.84
N SER A 182 18.70 26.09 -13.30
CA SER A 182 17.44 26.82 -13.15
C SER A 182 16.83 26.70 -11.75
N LEU A 183 17.28 25.73 -10.95
CA LEU A 183 16.83 25.51 -9.58
C LEU A 183 17.29 26.66 -8.67
N ILE A 184 16.46 27.00 -7.69
CA ILE A 184 16.85 27.94 -6.65
C ILE A 184 18.06 27.38 -5.91
N THR A 185 19.06 28.20 -5.58
CA THR A 185 20.20 27.76 -4.76
C THR A 185 19.85 27.77 -3.27
N LEU A 186 20.55 26.96 -2.47
CA LEU A 186 20.34 26.91 -1.02
C LEU A 186 20.54 28.28 -0.37
N ASP A 187 21.51 29.06 -0.84
CA ASP A 187 21.75 30.42 -0.34
C ASP A 187 20.64 31.39 -0.69
N LYS A 188 20.05 31.27 -1.88
CA LYS A 188 18.88 32.05 -2.26
C LYS A 188 17.67 31.69 -1.41
N LEU A 189 17.46 30.40 -1.11
CA LEU A 189 16.40 29.95 -0.18
C LEU A 189 16.59 30.54 1.22
N LYS A 190 17.82 30.48 1.76
CA LYS A 190 18.17 31.12 3.03
C LYS A 190 17.89 32.61 2.98
N GLN A 191 18.31 33.31 1.91
CA GLN A 191 18.08 34.74 1.74
C GLN A 191 16.59 35.09 1.70
N GLU A 192 15.77 34.32 1.00
CA GLU A 192 14.32 34.52 0.99
C GLU A 192 13.71 34.37 2.39
N HIS A 193 14.15 33.39 3.16
CA HIS A 193 13.76 33.25 4.57
C HIS A 193 14.23 34.44 5.42
N LYS A 194 15.49 34.91 5.23
CA LYS A 194 16.04 36.07 5.97
C LYS A 194 15.24 37.34 5.67
N LYS A 195 14.94 37.60 4.40
CA LYS A 195 14.19 38.79 3.97
C LYS A 195 12.78 38.83 4.57
N ARG A 196 12.15 37.67 4.75
CA ARG A 196 10.79 37.58 5.30
C ARG A 196 10.76 37.71 6.82
N HIS A 197 11.69 37.08 7.54
CA HIS A 197 11.58 36.95 9.01
C HIS A 197 12.65 37.67 9.82
N HIS A 198 13.72 38.14 9.18
CA HIS A 198 14.88 38.76 9.84
C HIS A 198 15.38 37.99 11.09
N PRO A 199 15.55 36.65 11.06
CA PRO A 199 15.81 35.91 12.28
C PRO A 199 17.29 35.94 12.69
N SER A 200 17.54 35.83 14.00
CA SER A 200 18.89 35.79 14.58
C SER A 200 19.60 34.44 14.37
N SER A 201 18.84 33.36 14.27
CA SER A 201 19.33 31.99 14.01
C SER A 201 18.37 31.23 13.10
N MET A 202 18.91 30.33 12.28
CA MET A 202 18.14 29.48 11.36
C MET A 202 18.57 28.03 11.51
N VAL A 203 17.63 27.12 11.33
CA VAL A 203 17.86 25.67 11.26
C VAL A 203 17.53 25.21 9.84
N ILE A 204 18.30 24.25 9.32
CA ILE A 204 18.12 23.70 7.98
C ILE A 204 17.99 22.19 8.10
N LYS A 205 16.92 21.65 7.53
CA LYS A 205 16.60 20.22 7.53
C LYS A 205 16.43 19.75 6.10
N GLY A 206 16.98 18.59 5.79
CA GLY A 206 16.81 17.89 4.53
C GLY A 206 15.86 16.70 4.69
N SER A 207 15.14 16.39 3.63
CA SER A 207 14.31 15.20 3.51
C SER A 207 14.40 14.63 2.10
N ALA A 208 14.36 13.31 1.97
CA ALA A 208 14.29 12.67 0.66
C ALA A 208 13.52 11.36 0.75
N ASN A 209 12.76 11.04 -0.28
CA ASN A 209 12.06 9.78 -0.47
C ASN A 209 12.60 9.07 -1.71
N PHE A 210 12.94 7.79 -1.57
CA PHE A 210 13.40 6.94 -2.68
C PHE A 210 12.52 5.70 -2.79
N SER A 211 12.30 5.25 -4.03
CA SER A 211 11.72 3.93 -4.30
C SER A 211 12.84 2.92 -4.30
N LEU A 212 12.78 1.94 -3.40
CA LEU A 212 13.76 0.85 -3.31
C LEU A 212 13.27 -0.40 -4.05
N LEU A 213 11.96 -0.57 -4.13
CA LEU A 213 11.32 -1.66 -4.83
C LEU A 213 10.00 -1.17 -5.43
N GLY A 214 9.88 -1.33 -6.75
CA GLY A 214 8.71 -0.94 -7.53
C GLY A 214 8.64 -1.69 -8.86
N SER A 215 8.36 -0.99 -9.94
CA SER A 215 8.33 -1.54 -11.30
C SER A 215 9.73 -1.96 -11.75
N THR A 216 9.79 -3.07 -12.49
CA THR A 216 11.03 -3.53 -13.14
C THR A 216 10.74 -3.70 -14.62
N LEU A 217 11.58 -3.13 -15.48
CA LEU A 217 11.51 -3.36 -16.91
C LEU A 217 12.01 -4.78 -17.19
N VAL A 218 11.12 -5.64 -17.69
CA VAL A 218 11.47 -6.93 -18.28
C VAL A 218 11.04 -6.88 -19.74
N GLU A 219 11.99 -7.03 -20.66
CA GLU A 219 11.71 -7.15 -22.11
C GLU A 219 10.80 -6.03 -22.68
N ASN A 220 11.05 -4.76 -22.32
CA ASN A 220 10.29 -3.58 -22.76
C ASN A 220 8.81 -3.54 -22.31
N THR A 221 8.40 -4.40 -21.39
CA THR A 221 7.12 -4.25 -20.67
C THR A 221 7.39 -3.87 -19.22
N THR A 222 6.74 -2.79 -18.77
CA THR A 222 6.74 -2.39 -17.36
C THR A 222 5.77 -3.29 -16.62
N ILE A 223 6.27 -4.30 -15.92
CA ILE A 223 5.44 -5.02 -14.94
C ILE A 223 5.43 -4.16 -13.69
N GLU A 224 4.33 -3.42 -13.50
CA GLU A 224 4.11 -2.68 -12.26
C GLU A 224 3.91 -3.68 -11.12
N SER A 225 4.81 -3.64 -10.16
CA SER A 225 4.56 -4.31 -8.89
C SER A 225 3.49 -3.55 -8.12
N GLN A 226 2.52 -4.28 -7.59
CA GLN A 226 1.62 -3.73 -6.57
C GLN A 226 2.33 -3.59 -5.21
N SER A 227 3.50 -4.22 -5.04
CA SER A 227 4.37 -4.04 -3.88
C SER A 227 5.21 -2.79 -4.03
N THR A 228 5.25 -1.97 -2.99
CA THR A 228 6.05 -0.74 -2.94
C THR A 228 6.86 -0.73 -1.66
N VAL A 229 8.18 -0.59 -1.80
CA VAL A 229 9.08 -0.33 -0.67
C VAL A 229 9.76 0.99 -0.90
N THR A 230 9.45 1.98 -0.07
CA THR A 230 10.07 3.30 -0.13
C THR A 230 10.86 3.58 1.14
N VAL A 231 11.77 4.54 1.08
CA VAL A 231 12.52 5.01 2.25
C VAL A 231 12.46 6.51 2.38
N ASP A 232 12.09 6.97 3.58
CA ASP A 232 12.11 8.36 3.98
C ASP A 232 13.37 8.68 4.77
N PHE A 233 14.22 9.54 4.21
CA PHE A 233 15.36 10.13 4.88
C PHE A 233 15.02 11.49 5.48
N LYS A 234 15.53 11.75 6.68
CA LYS A 234 15.53 13.09 7.31
C LYS A 234 16.89 13.37 7.93
N TRP A 235 17.45 14.55 7.68
CA TRP A 235 18.73 14.96 8.25
C TRP A 235 18.80 16.46 8.50
N SER A 236 19.86 16.88 9.19
CA SER A 236 20.15 18.28 9.49
C SER A 236 21.43 18.70 8.78
N HIS A 237 21.64 20.01 8.64
CA HIS A 237 22.85 20.60 8.03
C HIS A 237 22.99 20.29 6.54
N VAL A 238 21.97 20.66 5.75
CA VAL A 238 22.02 20.53 4.29
C VAL A 238 23.09 21.47 3.71
N GLU A 239 23.97 20.93 2.87
CA GLU A 239 25.07 21.67 2.22
C GLU A 239 24.69 22.08 0.79
N SER A 240 24.01 21.22 0.05
CA SER A 240 23.62 21.47 -1.34
C SER A 240 22.23 20.91 -1.68
N ILE A 241 21.64 21.44 -2.75
CA ILE A 241 20.34 20.98 -3.24
C ILE A 241 20.52 19.69 -4.03
N LEU A 242 19.61 18.74 -3.83
CA LEU A 242 19.72 17.37 -4.33
C LEU A 242 20.96 16.63 -3.79
N GLU A 243 21.46 17.02 -2.62
CA GLU A 243 22.51 16.23 -1.98
C GLU A 243 21.98 14.85 -1.57
N THR A 244 22.83 13.84 -1.73
CA THR A 244 22.55 12.49 -1.27
C THR A 244 22.46 12.46 0.26
N PRO A 245 21.44 11.79 0.85
CA PRO A 245 21.31 11.73 2.29
C PRO A 245 22.56 11.15 2.97
N PRO A 246 23.13 11.84 3.98
CA PRO A 246 24.32 11.36 4.68
C PRO A 246 24.00 10.10 5.49
N LEU A 247 25.02 9.29 5.80
CA LEU A 247 24.85 8.06 6.58
C LEU A 247 24.41 8.31 8.04
N SER A 248 24.57 9.54 8.53
CA SER A 248 24.07 9.99 9.84
C SER A 248 22.59 10.41 9.82
N SER A 249 21.92 10.31 8.67
CA SER A 249 20.50 10.62 8.55
C SER A 249 19.63 9.60 9.29
N THR A 250 18.40 9.99 9.58
CA THR A 250 17.35 9.05 10.01
C THR A 250 16.68 8.48 8.77
N ALA A 251 16.60 7.16 8.66
CA ALA A 251 15.92 6.46 7.58
C ALA A 251 14.75 5.62 8.11
N ASN A 252 13.57 5.81 7.55
CA ASN A 252 12.40 4.99 7.83
C ASN A 252 11.95 4.31 6.53
N LEU A 253 11.96 2.97 6.53
CA LEU A 253 11.35 2.18 5.48
C LEU A 253 9.84 2.21 5.63
N ASN A 254 9.15 2.38 4.51
CA ASN A 254 7.72 2.19 4.37
C ASN A 254 7.52 0.98 3.44
N ILE A 255 6.93 -0.08 3.98
CA ILE A 255 6.88 -1.40 3.35
C ILE A 255 5.42 -1.77 3.13
N LYS A 256 5.01 -1.82 1.87
CA LYS A 256 3.73 -2.36 1.43
C LYS A 256 4.00 -3.48 0.43
N VAL A 257 3.57 -4.69 0.73
CA VAL A 257 3.79 -5.86 -0.13
C VAL A 257 2.43 -6.43 -0.52
N ALA A 258 2.21 -6.61 -1.82
CA ALA A 258 1.03 -7.27 -2.36
C ALA A 258 1.30 -8.77 -2.47
N ASN A 259 0.28 -9.58 -2.16
CA ASN A 259 0.41 -11.03 -2.25
C ASN A 259 0.39 -11.52 -3.69
N GLY A 260 1.08 -12.62 -3.95
CA GLY A 260 0.98 -13.30 -5.25
C GLY A 260 1.68 -12.59 -6.39
N ASP A 261 2.54 -11.59 -6.10
CA ASP A 261 3.46 -11.04 -7.10
C ASP A 261 4.34 -12.19 -7.62
N MET A 262 4.35 -12.40 -8.93
CA MET A 262 5.11 -13.50 -9.56
C MET A 262 6.63 -13.39 -9.32
N ARG A 263 7.12 -12.20 -8.97
CA ARG A 263 8.54 -11.96 -8.61
C ARG A 263 8.81 -12.21 -7.13
N SER A 264 7.76 -12.40 -6.32
CA SER A 264 7.90 -12.72 -4.90
C SER A 264 8.58 -14.07 -4.73
N PRO A 265 9.56 -14.20 -3.82
CA PRO A 265 10.14 -15.50 -3.47
C PRO A 265 9.10 -16.47 -2.88
N MET A 266 7.91 -15.99 -2.52
CA MET A 266 6.82 -16.79 -1.97
C MET A 266 5.76 -17.20 -2.98
N TYR A 267 5.89 -16.84 -4.27
CA TYR A 267 4.85 -17.07 -5.27
C TYR A 267 4.34 -18.53 -5.31
N GLU A 268 5.23 -19.51 -5.22
CA GLU A 268 4.85 -20.94 -5.19
C GLU A 268 4.06 -21.33 -3.93
N LYS A 269 4.35 -20.71 -2.79
CA LYS A 269 3.61 -20.90 -1.54
C LYS A 269 2.30 -20.10 -1.56
N TYR A 270 2.25 -18.97 -2.26
CA TYR A 270 1.04 -18.22 -2.50
C TYR A 270 0.05 -19.06 -3.34
N ARG A 271 0.50 -19.68 -4.43
CA ARG A 271 -0.28 -20.66 -5.22
C ARG A 271 -0.86 -21.79 -4.38
N GLU A 272 -0.14 -22.22 -3.35
CA GLU A 272 -0.62 -23.22 -2.39
C GLU A 272 -1.70 -22.67 -1.45
N LEU A 273 -1.50 -21.44 -0.95
CA LEU A 273 -2.49 -20.74 -0.13
C LEU A 273 -3.76 -20.43 -0.92
N GLU A 274 -3.63 -20.04 -2.18
CA GLU A 274 -4.73 -19.76 -3.11
C GLU A 274 -5.62 -20.99 -3.26
N PHE A 275 -5.03 -22.17 -3.50
CA PHE A 275 -5.80 -23.42 -3.53
C PHE A 275 -6.55 -23.68 -2.22
N LEU A 276 -5.89 -23.41 -1.09
CA LEU A 276 -6.49 -23.57 0.24
C LEU A 276 -7.69 -22.63 0.43
N GLN A 277 -7.58 -21.39 -0.06
CA GLN A 277 -8.66 -20.40 -0.04
C GLN A 277 -9.81 -20.83 -0.94
N THR A 278 -9.55 -21.33 -2.15
CA THR A 278 -10.57 -21.89 -3.04
C THR A 278 -11.39 -23.00 -2.36
N LEU A 279 -10.73 -23.90 -1.62
CA LEU A 279 -11.43 -24.95 -0.85
C LEU A 279 -12.27 -24.35 0.28
N ALA A 280 -11.73 -23.36 1.00
CA ALA A 280 -12.45 -22.69 2.08
C ALA A 280 -13.67 -21.92 1.57
N ASP A 281 -13.53 -21.17 0.48
CA ASP A 281 -14.63 -20.46 -0.17
C ASP A 281 -15.67 -21.45 -0.71
N GLY A 282 -15.25 -22.55 -1.33
CA GLY A 282 -16.14 -23.62 -1.76
C GLY A 282 -16.98 -24.21 -0.62
N LEU A 283 -16.41 -24.36 0.58
CA LEU A 283 -17.16 -24.77 1.77
C LEU A 283 -18.14 -23.69 2.26
N ARG A 284 -17.84 -22.42 2.04
CA ARG A 284 -18.66 -21.27 2.48
C ARG A 284 -19.80 -20.96 1.52
N THR A 285 -19.56 -21.02 0.22
CA THR A 285 -20.52 -20.65 -0.84
C THR A 285 -21.27 -21.87 -1.41
N GLY A 286 -20.68 -23.07 -1.32
CA GLY A 286 -21.18 -24.27 -1.97
C GLY A 286 -20.75 -24.42 -3.44
N GLU A 287 -20.02 -23.45 -3.98
CA GLU A 287 -19.53 -23.43 -5.36
C GLU A 287 -18.01 -23.27 -5.36
N THR A 288 -17.30 -24.09 -6.14
CA THR A 288 -15.83 -24.09 -6.19
C THR A 288 -15.35 -23.86 -7.61
N GLU A 289 -14.62 -22.77 -7.81
CA GLU A 289 -13.88 -22.50 -9.04
C GLU A 289 -12.53 -23.21 -8.97
N TRP A 290 -12.42 -24.37 -9.61
CA TRP A 290 -11.21 -25.18 -9.56
C TRP A 290 -10.07 -24.52 -10.32
N MET A 291 -8.89 -24.48 -9.69
CA MET A 291 -7.68 -23.95 -10.32
C MET A 291 -7.18 -24.86 -11.44
N GLU A 292 -6.42 -24.28 -12.37
CA GLU A 292 -5.78 -25.06 -13.43
C GLU A 292 -4.74 -26.05 -12.85
N PRO A 293 -4.75 -27.31 -13.32
CA PRO A 293 -3.82 -28.33 -12.84
C PRO A 293 -2.39 -27.99 -13.28
N LEU A 294 -1.45 -28.12 -12.34
CA LEU A 294 -0.01 -27.92 -12.56
C LEU A 294 0.66 -29.12 -13.25
N GLU A 295 0.05 -30.30 -13.15
CA GLU A 295 0.56 -31.54 -13.73
C GLU A 295 -0.53 -32.22 -14.57
N SER A 296 -0.14 -32.87 -15.67
CA SER A 296 -1.08 -33.58 -16.57
C SER A 296 -1.57 -34.93 -16.00
N VAL A 297 -0.92 -35.44 -14.96
CA VAL A 297 -1.28 -36.69 -14.30
C VAL A 297 -2.48 -36.45 -13.38
N SER A 298 -3.47 -37.34 -13.38
CA SER A 298 -4.64 -37.19 -12.51
C SER A 298 -4.30 -37.39 -11.02
N ALA A 299 -5.03 -36.68 -10.15
CA ALA A 299 -4.89 -36.78 -8.68
C ALA A 299 -4.99 -38.23 -8.18
N VAL A 300 -5.91 -39.00 -8.76
CA VAL A 300 -6.13 -40.42 -8.44
C VAL A 300 -4.90 -41.26 -8.75
N ASN A 301 -4.23 -41.01 -9.89
CA ASN A 301 -3.03 -41.75 -10.29
C ASN A 301 -1.84 -41.39 -9.40
N LEU A 302 -1.66 -40.11 -9.05
CA LEU A 302 -0.62 -39.69 -8.10
C LEU A 302 -0.84 -40.29 -6.70
N THR A 303 -2.11 -40.40 -6.27
CA THR A 303 -2.47 -41.03 -5.00
C THR A 303 -2.15 -42.52 -5.01
N LYS A 304 -2.46 -43.25 -6.10
CA LYS A 304 -2.08 -44.65 -6.26
C LYS A 304 -0.56 -44.84 -6.21
N ALA A 305 0.19 -44.00 -6.93
CA ALA A 305 1.64 -44.04 -6.92
C ALA A 305 2.21 -43.86 -5.50
N LEU A 306 1.69 -42.91 -4.73
CA LEU A 306 2.08 -42.72 -3.32
C LEU A 306 1.80 -43.96 -2.46
N LEU A 307 0.65 -44.61 -2.66
CA LEU A 307 0.30 -45.83 -1.93
C LEU A 307 1.25 -46.99 -2.30
N GLU A 308 1.59 -47.13 -3.58
CA GLU A 308 2.53 -48.15 -4.08
C GLU A 308 3.96 -47.91 -3.56
N GLU A 309 4.42 -46.66 -3.53
CA GLU A 309 5.72 -46.26 -2.95
C GLU A 309 5.83 -46.71 -1.48
N LEU A 310 4.78 -46.47 -0.67
CA LEU A 310 4.75 -46.91 0.73
C LEU A 310 4.75 -48.42 0.88
N GLN A 311 3.99 -49.13 0.05
CA GLN A 311 3.95 -50.59 0.07
C GLN A 311 5.30 -51.19 -0.33
N SER A 312 5.96 -50.61 -1.33
CA SER A 312 7.29 -51.07 -1.78
C SER A 312 8.33 -50.89 -0.68
N THR A 313 8.35 -49.72 -0.02
CA THR A 313 9.26 -49.40 1.09
C THR A 313 9.04 -50.32 2.29
N ALA A 314 7.78 -50.64 2.60
CA ALA A 314 7.45 -51.58 3.67
C ALA A 314 7.88 -53.04 3.36
N LYS A 315 7.94 -53.43 2.08
CA LYS A 315 8.42 -54.75 1.64
C LYS A 315 9.95 -54.85 1.68
N THR A 316 10.68 -53.80 1.29
CA THR A 316 12.15 -53.75 1.39
C THR A 316 12.63 -53.75 2.85
N LEU A 317 11.95 -53.03 3.75
CA LEU A 317 12.27 -53.01 5.18
C LEU A 317 12.02 -54.36 5.90
N LYS A 318 11.14 -55.22 5.37
CA LYS A 318 10.90 -56.57 5.90
C LYS A 318 11.84 -57.63 5.31
N GLY A 319 12.71 -57.25 4.36
CA GLY A 319 13.44 -58.18 3.50
C GLY A 319 14.96 -58.26 3.69
N HIS A 320 15.63 -57.38 4.44
CA HIS A 320 17.10 -57.46 4.55
C HIS A 320 17.68 -56.79 5.81
N ASP A 321 18.39 -57.59 6.62
CA ASP A 321 19.64 -57.16 7.24
C ASP A 321 20.65 -56.91 6.10
N ALA A 322 20.85 -55.65 5.72
CA ALA A 322 21.99 -55.23 4.92
C ALA A 322 22.27 -53.74 5.18
N LYS A 323 23.57 -53.44 5.32
CA LYS A 323 24.17 -52.14 5.67
C LYS A 323 23.58 -50.93 4.92
N PRO A 324 23.64 -49.73 5.52
CA PRO A 324 23.14 -48.51 4.91
C PRO A 324 24.02 -48.15 3.69
N THR A 325 23.48 -48.31 2.49
CA THR A 325 23.95 -47.57 1.33
C THR A 325 23.28 -46.21 1.33
N GLU A 326 24.08 -45.17 1.55
CA GLU A 326 23.74 -43.78 1.25
C GLU A 326 23.32 -43.69 -0.22
N ASN A 327 22.01 -43.66 -0.47
CA ASN A 327 21.50 -43.19 -1.75
C ASN A 327 21.47 -41.67 -1.68
N THR A 328 22.58 -41.07 -2.09
CA THR A 328 22.69 -39.68 -2.52
C THR A 328 21.50 -39.35 -3.43
N LYS A 329 20.55 -38.56 -2.91
CA LYS A 329 19.56 -37.88 -3.76
C LYS A 329 20.35 -37.09 -4.80
N GLN A 330 20.24 -37.50 -6.06
CA GLN A 330 20.64 -36.66 -7.19
C GLN A 330 19.87 -35.35 -7.07
N LYS A 331 20.56 -34.30 -6.64
CA LYS A 331 20.12 -32.93 -6.87
C LYS A 331 20.05 -32.77 -8.38
N THR A 332 18.84 -32.74 -8.92
CA THR A 332 18.62 -32.05 -10.19
C THR A 332 19.06 -30.61 -9.98
N GLU A 333 20.17 -30.24 -10.61
CA GLU A 333 20.69 -28.88 -10.72
C GLU A 333 19.68 -28.07 -11.56
N THR A 334 18.61 -27.65 -10.92
CA THR A 334 17.83 -26.49 -11.35
C THR A 334 18.18 -25.39 -10.36
N ASP A 335 18.62 -24.23 -10.85
CA ASP A 335 18.94 -23.02 -10.08
C ASP A 335 17.72 -22.57 -9.27
N THR A 336 17.44 -23.28 -8.19
CA THR A 336 16.37 -22.98 -7.27
C THR A 336 16.95 -21.91 -6.36
N PRO A 337 16.42 -20.66 -6.37
CA PRO A 337 16.92 -19.60 -5.52
C PRO A 337 17.06 -20.11 -4.09
N VAL A 338 18.18 -19.80 -3.42
CA VAL A 338 18.52 -20.28 -2.06
C VAL A 338 17.34 -20.11 -1.09
N TYR A 339 16.51 -19.09 -1.31
CA TYR A 339 15.34 -18.81 -0.51
C TYR A 339 14.16 -19.79 -0.66
N ILE A 340 13.93 -20.35 -1.84
CA ILE A 340 12.89 -21.37 -2.03
C ILE A 340 13.29 -22.65 -1.27
N SER A 341 14.59 -22.94 -1.20
CA SER A 341 15.10 -24.10 -0.45
C SER A 341 14.91 -23.99 1.07
N LEU A 342 14.84 -22.78 1.62
CA LEU A 342 14.65 -22.51 3.06
C LEU A 342 13.23 -22.86 3.55
N LEU A 343 12.23 -22.84 2.65
CA LEU A 343 10.84 -23.17 2.98
C LEU A 343 10.44 -24.60 2.59
N GLU A 344 11.35 -25.39 2.01
CA GLU A 344 11.11 -26.78 1.67
C GLU A 344 11.46 -27.70 2.84
N ARG A 345 10.42 -28.15 3.55
CA ARG A 345 10.59 -29.15 4.60
C ARG A 345 10.78 -30.55 3.99
N GLY A 346 11.88 -31.22 4.35
CA GLY A 346 12.22 -32.55 3.83
C GLY A 346 11.53 -33.72 4.55
N ASP A 347 11.03 -33.50 5.77
CA ASP A 347 10.37 -34.47 6.64
C ASP A 347 8.83 -34.34 6.57
N LEU A 348 8.27 -34.42 5.36
CA LEU A 348 6.82 -34.44 5.19
C LEU A 348 6.24 -35.78 5.62
N ASP A 349 5.21 -35.75 6.46
CA ASP A 349 4.45 -36.95 6.78
C ASP A 349 3.50 -37.38 5.64
N PHE A 350 2.81 -38.50 5.82
CA PHE A 350 1.94 -39.02 4.78
C PHE A 350 0.79 -38.09 4.39
N ALA A 351 0.15 -37.41 5.36
CA ALA A 351 -0.95 -36.49 5.05
C ALA A 351 -0.44 -35.28 4.27
N GLU A 352 0.75 -34.81 4.61
CA GLU A 352 1.41 -33.69 3.95
C GLU A 352 1.89 -34.05 2.53
N GLN A 353 2.43 -35.26 2.34
CA GLN A 353 2.78 -35.78 1.01
C GLN A 353 1.55 -35.98 0.12
N LEU A 354 0.44 -36.42 0.70
CA LEU A 354 -0.83 -36.55 -0.02
C LEU A 354 -1.35 -35.18 -0.45
N TRP A 355 -1.33 -34.18 0.45
CA TRP A 355 -1.68 -32.80 0.12
C TRP A 355 -0.84 -32.24 -1.04
N VAL A 356 0.50 -32.39 -0.98
CA VAL A 356 1.41 -31.88 -2.03
C VAL A 356 1.10 -32.47 -3.41
N ARG A 357 0.67 -33.74 -3.49
CA ARG A 357 0.27 -34.38 -4.75
C ARG A 357 -1.11 -33.95 -5.21
N MET A 358 -2.08 -33.93 -4.30
CA MET A 358 -3.48 -33.59 -4.62
C MET A 358 -3.63 -32.13 -5.05
N ARG A 359 -2.98 -31.17 -4.37
CA ARG A 359 -3.13 -29.73 -4.67
C ARG A 359 -2.74 -29.34 -6.10
N LYS A 360 -1.89 -30.14 -6.73
CA LYS A 360 -1.36 -29.86 -8.08
C LYS A 360 -2.28 -30.36 -9.19
N THR A 361 -3.26 -31.20 -8.89
CA THR A 361 -3.92 -32.05 -9.89
C THR A 361 -5.43 -32.21 -9.68
N VAL A 362 -5.95 -31.89 -8.50
CA VAL A 362 -7.38 -31.89 -8.23
C VAL A 362 -8.06 -30.79 -9.04
N THR A 363 -9.03 -31.18 -9.88
CA THR A 363 -9.84 -30.26 -10.69
C THR A 363 -11.35 -30.45 -10.46
N SER A 364 -11.73 -31.35 -9.55
CA SER A 364 -13.14 -31.62 -9.24
C SER A 364 -13.32 -32.17 -7.82
N TYR A 365 -14.55 -32.08 -7.30
CA TYR A 365 -14.94 -32.74 -6.04
C TYR A 365 -14.74 -34.26 -6.11
N GLN A 366 -15.01 -34.87 -7.28
CA GLN A 366 -14.90 -36.32 -7.45
C GLN A 366 -13.45 -36.80 -7.29
N ASP A 367 -12.47 -36.01 -7.75
CA ASP A 367 -11.06 -36.34 -7.56
C ASP A 367 -10.70 -36.45 -6.08
N ILE A 368 -11.19 -35.52 -5.26
CA ILE A 368 -10.96 -35.53 -3.81
C ILE A 368 -11.59 -36.79 -3.20
N GLU A 369 -12.85 -37.05 -3.54
CA GLU A 369 -13.59 -38.19 -3.02
C GLU A 369 -12.91 -39.52 -3.39
N ASP A 370 -12.48 -39.68 -4.64
CA ASP A 370 -11.85 -40.90 -5.14
C ASP A 370 -10.45 -41.10 -4.53
N CYS A 371 -9.66 -40.04 -4.38
CA CYS A 371 -8.37 -40.09 -3.70
C CYS A 371 -8.53 -40.52 -2.23
N LEU A 372 -9.46 -39.90 -1.50
CA LEU A 372 -9.72 -40.25 -0.09
C LEU A 372 -10.28 -41.66 0.06
N LYS A 373 -11.18 -42.10 -0.85
CA LYS A 373 -11.67 -43.50 -0.88
C LYS A 373 -10.54 -44.49 -1.00
N LEU A 374 -9.57 -44.24 -1.89
CA LEU A 374 -8.41 -45.12 -2.07
C LEU A 374 -7.57 -45.21 -0.78
N VAL A 375 -7.27 -44.07 -0.17
CA VAL A 375 -6.47 -43.99 1.06
C VAL A 375 -7.18 -44.69 2.23
N ILE A 376 -8.47 -44.39 2.46
CA ILE A 376 -9.26 -45.01 3.54
C ILE A 376 -9.38 -46.51 3.34
N LYS A 377 -9.54 -46.97 2.08
CA LYS A 377 -9.58 -48.39 1.75
C LYS A 377 -8.26 -49.08 2.09
N ALA A 378 -7.13 -48.50 1.70
CA ALA A 378 -5.80 -49.02 1.99
C ALA A 378 -5.52 -49.08 3.50
N LEU A 379 -5.96 -48.07 4.27
CA LEU A 379 -5.87 -48.07 5.73
C LEU A 379 -6.76 -49.17 6.35
N ARG A 380 -8.00 -49.31 5.90
CA ARG A 380 -8.98 -50.26 6.44
C ARG A 380 -8.57 -51.71 6.27
N TYR A 381 -7.97 -52.05 5.12
CA TYR A 381 -7.45 -53.40 4.89
C TYR A 381 -6.05 -53.61 5.48
N GLY A 382 -5.43 -52.57 6.06
CA GLY A 382 -4.09 -52.65 6.64
C GLY A 382 -2.98 -52.80 5.59
N ASP A 383 -3.25 -52.41 4.34
CA ASP A 383 -2.30 -52.48 3.23
C ASP A 383 -1.12 -51.53 3.43
N ILE A 384 -1.34 -50.44 4.17
CA ILE A 384 -0.34 -49.41 4.50
C ILE A 384 -0.32 -49.13 6.00
N LYS A 385 0.82 -48.66 6.52
CA LYS A 385 0.99 -48.13 7.88
C LYS A 385 1.79 -46.82 7.82
N PRO A 386 1.16 -45.71 7.39
CA PRO A 386 1.86 -44.48 7.06
C PRO A 386 2.20 -43.66 8.31
N TRP A 387 3.45 -43.23 8.43
CA TRP A 387 3.87 -42.36 9.53
C TRP A 387 3.23 -40.97 9.49
N ILE A 388 2.90 -40.42 10.66
CA ILE A 388 2.32 -39.09 10.85
C ILE A 388 3.01 -38.35 12.00
N HIS A 389 3.03 -37.02 11.96
CA HIS A 389 3.49 -36.22 13.09
C HIS A 389 2.54 -36.33 14.29
N ARG A 390 3.08 -36.17 15.51
CA ARG A 390 2.35 -36.38 16.77
C ARG A 390 1.30 -35.30 17.06
N ASP A 391 1.49 -34.11 16.53
CA ASP A 391 0.68 -32.90 16.72
C ASP A 391 -0.35 -32.68 15.61
N SER A 392 -0.38 -33.54 14.57
CA SER A 392 -1.37 -33.45 13.49
C SER A 392 -2.77 -33.75 14.02
N SER A 393 -3.70 -32.82 13.78
CA SER A 393 -5.05 -32.86 14.35
C SER A 393 -6.17 -33.10 13.32
N SER A 394 -5.78 -33.16 12.03
CA SER A 394 -6.69 -33.43 10.91
C SER A 394 -7.50 -34.72 11.08
N SER A 395 -8.66 -34.76 10.43
CA SER A 395 -9.52 -35.93 10.38
C SER A 395 -8.81 -37.14 9.79
N LEU A 396 -7.99 -36.95 8.75
CA LEU A 396 -7.21 -38.04 8.15
C LEU A 396 -6.13 -38.57 9.11
N SER A 397 -5.44 -37.70 9.84
CA SER A 397 -4.45 -38.10 10.85
C SER A 397 -5.08 -38.96 11.95
N LYS A 398 -6.30 -38.61 12.40
CA LYS A 398 -7.05 -39.42 13.37
C LYS A 398 -7.40 -40.81 12.82
N LEU A 399 -7.81 -40.91 11.56
CA LEU A 399 -8.10 -42.20 10.91
C LEU A 399 -6.85 -43.07 10.76
N ILE A 400 -5.69 -42.46 10.48
CA ILE A 400 -4.42 -43.18 10.42
C ILE A 400 -4.05 -43.75 11.79
N LEU A 401 -4.21 -42.97 12.88
CA LEU A 401 -3.98 -43.48 14.24
C LEU A 401 -4.91 -44.63 14.60
N GLN A 402 -6.20 -44.51 14.26
CA GLN A 402 -7.19 -45.58 14.44
C GLN A 402 -6.83 -46.85 13.66
N SER A 403 -6.25 -46.71 12.46
CA SER A 403 -5.83 -47.84 11.62
C SER A 403 -4.76 -48.71 12.30
N TYR A 404 -3.89 -48.12 13.10
CA TYR A 404 -2.87 -48.85 13.86
C TYR A 404 -3.47 -49.82 14.88
N HIS A 405 -4.67 -49.52 15.37
CA HIS A 405 -5.42 -50.36 16.29
C HIS A 405 -6.44 -51.27 15.58
N GLN A 406 -6.47 -51.29 14.24
CA GLN A 406 -7.42 -52.05 13.41
C GLN A 406 -8.89 -51.70 13.70
N GLN A 407 -9.16 -50.48 14.19
CA GLN A 407 -10.48 -49.98 14.54
C GLN A 407 -10.75 -48.68 13.79
N ILE A 408 -10.88 -48.75 12.45
CA ILE A 408 -11.23 -47.58 11.65
C ILE A 408 -12.74 -47.39 11.65
N ASP A 409 -13.19 -46.23 12.14
CA ASP A 409 -14.60 -45.85 12.10
C ASP A 409 -15.12 -45.77 10.65
N HIS A 410 -16.43 -45.98 10.48
CA HIS A 410 -17.05 -45.79 9.17
C HIS A 410 -17.09 -44.31 8.81
N VAL A 411 -16.21 -43.87 7.91
CA VAL A 411 -16.20 -42.50 7.36
C VAL A 411 -17.14 -42.44 6.15
N SER A 412 -18.19 -41.63 6.24
CA SER A 412 -19.04 -41.30 5.10
C SER A 412 -18.44 -40.11 4.34
N LEU A 413 -17.90 -40.34 3.15
CA LEU A 413 -17.38 -39.30 2.26
C LEU A 413 -18.51 -38.61 1.47
N THR A 414 -19.50 -38.09 2.19
CA THR A 414 -20.71 -37.47 1.61
C THR A 414 -20.81 -36.00 2.00
N GLY A 415 -21.39 -35.18 1.12
CA GLY A 415 -21.56 -33.74 1.37
C GLY A 415 -20.21 -33.01 1.39
N VAL A 416 -19.98 -32.14 2.36
CA VAL A 416 -18.76 -31.32 2.44
C VAL A 416 -17.55 -32.02 3.07
N ALA A 417 -17.72 -33.25 3.56
CA ALA A 417 -16.68 -33.95 4.33
C ALA A 417 -15.36 -34.15 3.56
N PRO A 418 -15.33 -34.55 2.27
CA PRO A 418 -14.07 -34.71 1.54
C PRO A 418 -13.27 -33.41 1.42
N VAL A 419 -13.95 -32.30 1.16
CA VAL A 419 -13.32 -30.97 1.05
C VAL A 419 -12.79 -30.52 2.40
N HIS A 420 -13.55 -30.74 3.48
CA HIS A 420 -13.10 -30.46 4.84
C HIS A 420 -11.82 -31.22 5.20
N MET A 421 -11.74 -32.52 4.88
CA MET A 421 -10.54 -33.32 5.13
C MET A 421 -9.33 -32.79 4.35
N LEU A 422 -9.51 -32.43 3.08
CA LEU A 422 -8.43 -31.89 2.26
C LEU A 422 -7.95 -30.51 2.76
N LEU A 423 -8.88 -29.64 3.16
CA LEU A 423 -8.59 -28.33 3.73
C LEU A 423 -7.80 -28.44 5.05
N GLU A 424 -8.17 -29.36 5.94
CA GLU A 424 -7.41 -29.63 7.17
C GLU A 424 -5.98 -30.08 6.88
N MET A 425 -5.77 -30.94 5.88
CA MET A 425 -4.43 -31.39 5.49
C MET A 425 -3.55 -30.24 5.01
N GLY A 426 -4.11 -29.34 4.19
CA GLY A 426 -3.38 -28.16 3.72
C GLY A 426 -3.05 -27.19 4.84
N LEU A 427 -4.01 -26.93 5.74
CA LEU A 427 -3.78 -26.10 6.93
C LEU A 427 -2.66 -26.65 7.82
N ASP A 428 -2.70 -27.95 8.16
CA ASP A 428 -1.68 -28.59 8.99
C ASP A 428 -0.30 -28.52 8.32
N LYS A 429 -0.22 -28.79 7.01
CA LYS A 429 1.04 -28.73 6.27
C LYS A 429 1.61 -27.31 6.26
N MET A 430 0.84 -26.33 5.81
CA MET A 430 1.32 -24.96 5.65
C MET A 430 1.69 -24.29 6.98
N ARG A 431 0.97 -24.60 8.07
CA ARG A 431 1.37 -24.17 9.42
C ARG A 431 2.75 -24.68 9.78
N LYS A 432 3.02 -25.97 9.57
CA LYS A 432 4.34 -26.54 9.88
C LYS A 432 5.44 -25.96 8.99
N ASP A 433 5.15 -25.64 7.73
CA ASP A 433 6.10 -24.93 6.86
C ASP A 433 6.45 -23.54 7.42
N TYR A 434 5.45 -22.77 7.83
CA TYR A 434 5.67 -21.43 8.37
C TYR A 434 6.34 -21.46 9.74
N ILE A 435 5.99 -22.43 10.60
CA ILE A 435 6.70 -22.67 11.86
C ILE A 435 8.16 -23.01 11.59
N ASN A 436 8.44 -23.92 10.65
CA ASN A 436 9.80 -24.35 10.33
C ASN A 436 10.67 -23.16 9.96
N TYR A 437 10.17 -22.26 9.11
CA TYR A 437 10.91 -21.06 8.74
C TYR A 437 11.00 -20.05 9.89
N LEU A 438 9.87 -19.61 10.47
CA LEU A 438 9.85 -18.53 11.46
C LEU A 438 10.58 -18.88 12.76
N ILE A 439 10.54 -20.15 13.17
CA ILE A 439 11.26 -20.64 14.35
C ILE A 439 12.67 -21.06 13.98
N GLY A 440 12.89 -21.69 12.82
CA GLY A 440 14.20 -22.12 12.35
C GLY A 440 15.17 -20.96 12.12
N GLU A 441 14.67 -19.85 11.58
CA GLU A 441 15.41 -18.59 11.42
C GLU A 441 15.39 -17.72 12.69
N GLU A 442 14.89 -18.24 13.81
CA GLU A 442 14.82 -17.54 15.11
C GLU A 442 14.09 -16.17 15.05
N LEU A 443 13.19 -15.96 14.09
CA LEU A 443 12.47 -14.69 13.91
C LEU A 443 11.36 -14.49 14.94
N THR A 444 10.87 -15.57 15.54
CA THR A 444 9.86 -15.53 16.61
C THR A 444 9.86 -16.80 17.45
N THR A 445 8.91 -16.92 18.39
CA THR A 445 8.73 -18.11 19.22
C THR A 445 7.35 -18.71 19.02
N LEU A 446 7.18 -20.00 19.35
CA LEU A 446 5.88 -20.67 19.25
C LEU A 446 4.78 -19.95 20.06
N ASN A 447 5.14 -19.37 21.20
CA ASN A 447 4.21 -18.60 22.05
C ASN A 447 3.63 -17.38 21.31
N HIS A 448 4.43 -16.69 20.52
CA HIS A 448 3.94 -15.58 19.71
C HIS A 448 3.09 -16.03 18.52
N LEU A 449 3.28 -17.27 18.05
CA LEU A 449 2.50 -17.87 16.97
C LEU A 449 1.20 -18.53 17.43
N CYS A 450 1.00 -18.80 18.73
CA CYS A 450 -0.18 -19.51 19.26
C CYS A 450 -1.52 -18.99 18.73
N TYR A 451 -1.67 -17.67 18.57
CA TYR A 451 -2.88 -17.07 17.99
C TYR A 451 -3.15 -17.57 16.57
N TYR A 452 -2.12 -17.60 15.73
CA TYR A 452 -2.21 -17.98 14.32
C TYR A 452 -2.32 -19.50 14.11
N LEU A 453 -1.81 -20.27 15.06
CA LEU A 453 -1.75 -21.74 14.98
C LEU A 453 -2.93 -22.43 15.68
N SER A 454 -3.78 -21.69 16.40
CA SER A 454 -4.93 -22.27 17.12
C SER A 454 -5.91 -22.94 16.16
N THR A 455 -6.28 -24.17 16.49
CA THR A 455 -7.30 -24.98 15.79
C THR A 455 -8.66 -24.96 16.50
N ASP A 456 -8.79 -24.17 17.58
CA ASP A 456 -10.03 -24.05 18.37
C ASP A 456 -11.09 -23.17 17.69
N VAL A 457 -10.70 -22.47 16.63
CA VAL A 457 -11.57 -21.62 15.81
C VAL A 457 -12.03 -22.36 14.57
N ASP A 458 -13.06 -21.86 13.89
CA ASP A 458 -13.57 -22.48 12.67
C ASP A 458 -12.54 -22.45 11.52
N LEU A 459 -12.75 -23.29 10.51
CA LEU A 459 -11.80 -23.44 9.39
C LEU A 459 -11.63 -22.15 8.57
N GLN A 460 -12.64 -21.29 8.47
CA GLN A 460 -12.52 -20.03 7.72
C GLN A 460 -11.57 -19.09 8.45
N GLU A 461 -11.75 -18.93 9.76
CA GLU A 461 -10.84 -18.14 10.58
C GLU A 461 -9.43 -18.73 10.61
N GLN A 462 -9.29 -20.06 10.62
CA GLN A 462 -7.99 -20.72 10.49
C GLN A 462 -7.27 -20.36 9.18
N VAL A 463 -7.99 -20.30 8.05
CA VAL A 463 -7.44 -19.90 6.74
C VAL A 463 -7.06 -18.41 6.73
N ILE A 464 -7.90 -17.54 7.30
CA ILE A 464 -7.60 -16.10 7.40
C ILE A 464 -6.33 -15.86 8.23
N ARG A 465 -6.16 -16.57 9.35
CA ARG A 465 -4.95 -16.48 10.18
C ARG A 465 -3.71 -16.99 9.45
N LEU A 466 -3.84 -18.05 8.67
CA LEU A 466 -2.75 -18.55 7.84
C LEU A 466 -2.39 -17.55 6.73
N ARG A 467 -3.37 -16.88 6.12
CA ARG A 467 -3.15 -15.81 5.15
C ARG A 467 -2.36 -14.64 5.76
N LYS A 468 -2.69 -14.24 6.99
CA LYS A 468 -1.92 -13.23 7.75
C LYS A 468 -0.45 -13.65 7.96
N LEU A 469 -0.19 -14.93 8.28
CA LEU A 469 1.18 -15.43 8.39
C LEU A 469 1.91 -15.46 7.04
N HIS A 470 1.21 -15.81 5.97
CA HIS A 470 1.78 -15.82 4.63
C HIS A 470 2.23 -14.42 4.21
N HIS A 471 1.36 -13.43 4.37
CA HIS A 471 1.67 -12.04 4.02
C HIS A 471 2.84 -11.49 4.86
N LEU A 472 2.88 -11.82 6.15
CA LEU A 472 4.05 -11.55 7.00
C LEU A 472 5.34 -12.15 6.42
N LEU A 473 5.30 -13.40 5.94
CA LEU A 473 6.47 -14.04 5.34
C LEU A 473 6.86 -13.34 4.03
N GLU A 474 5.90 -13.01 3.18
CA GLU A 474 6.15 -12.22 1.96
C GLU A 474 6.86 -10.90 2.27
N ILE A 475 6.44 -10.19 3.31
CA ILE A 475 7.08 -8.94 3.77
C ILE A 475 8.53 -9.19 4.20
N ILE A 476 8.77 -10.16 5.09
CA ILE A 476 10.11 -10.45 5.62
C ILE A 476 11.04 -10.89 4.49
N LEU A 477 10.56 -11.78 3.64
CA LEU A 477 11.35 -12.37 2.57
C LEU A 477 11.71 -11.32 1.55
N THR A 478 10.75 -10.50 1.10
CA THR A 478 11.01 -9.34 0.23
C THR A 478 12.06 -8.42 0.83
N CYS A 479 11.96 -8.08 2.12
CA CYS A 479 12.94 -7.22 2.78
C CYS A 479 14.33 -7.88 2.89
N SER A 480 14.39 -9.19 3.11
CA SER A 480 15.66 -9.89 3.21
C SER A 480 16.33 -10.10 1.84
N THR A 481 15.56 -10.38 0.79
CA THR A 481 16.07 -10.70 -0.55
C THR A 481 16.45 -9.46 -1.32
N PHE A 482 15.60 -8.43 -1.31
CA PHE A 482 15.80 -7.25 -2.13
C PHE A 482 16.54 -6.14 -1.40
N LEU A 483 16.29 -5.97 -0.09
CA LEU A 483 16.98 -4.94 0.70
C LEU A 483 18.20 -5.47 1.46
N GLY A 484 18.38 -6.80 1.54
CA GLY A 484 19.51 -7.40 2.27
C GLY A 484 19.48 -7.07 3.76
N LEU A 485 18.29 -6.89 4.36
CA LEU A 485 18.19 -6.48 5.76
C LEU A 485 18.77 -7.55 6.71
N PRO A 486 19.55 -7.14 7.73
CA PRO A 486 20.11 -8.06 8.70
C PRO A 486 19.03 -8.61 9.65
N TYR A 487 19.37 -9.71 10.32
CA TYR A 487 18.49 -10.44 11.23
C TYR A 487 17.82 -9.54 12.29
N ASP A 488 18.54 -8.61 12.93
CA ASP A 488 17.96 -7.74 13.97
C ASP A 488 16.79 -6.89 13.44
N ARG A 489 16.87 -6.47 12.17
CA ARG A 489 15.81 -5.70 11.50
C ARG A 489 14.65 -6.58 11.09
N LEU A 490 14.94 -7.76 10.53
CA LEU A 490 13.92 -8.74 10.17
C LEU A 490 13.13 -9.23 11.39
N PHE A 491 13.82 -9.44 12.52
CA PHE A 491 13.19 -9.79 13.79
C PHE A 491 12.20 -8.69 14.25
N LEU A 492 12.63 -7.42 14.28
CA LEU A 492 11.76 -6.30 14.66
C LEU A 492 10.55 -6.17 13.74
N LEU A 493 10.75 -6.32 12.43
CA LEU A 493 9.67 -6.30 11.45
C LEU A 493 8.68 -7.45 11.68
N THR A 494 9.19 -8.66 11.92
CA THR A 494 8.37 -9.85 12.23
C THR A 494 7.47 -9.57 13.44
N GLN A 495 8.03 -9.05 14.53
CA GLN A 495 7.27 -8.75 15.74
C GLN A 495 6.20 -7.68 15.48
N SER A 496 6.51 -6.64 14.70
CA SER A 496 5.55 -5.62 14.30
C SER A 496 4.37 -6.20 13.51
N CYS A 497 4.65 -7.04 12.50
CA CYS A 497 3.61 -7.69 11.71
C CYS A 497 2.74 -8.64 12.55
N LEU A 498 3.35 -9.45 13.42
CA LEU A 498 2.60 -10.33 14.34
C LEU A 498 1.70 -9.54 15.30
N GLN A 499 2.17 -8.42 15.83
CA GLN A 499 1.37 -7.60 16.73
C GLN A 499 0.18 -6.94 15.99
N HIS A 500 0.43 -6.43 14.78
CA HIS A 500 -0.60 -5.80 13.95
C HIS A 500 -1.70 -6.80 13.59
N TYR A 501 -1.35 -7.91 12.94
CA TYR A 501 -2.33 -8.88 12.44
C TYR A 501 -3.08 -9.66 13.53
N LYS A 502 -2.58 -9.66 14.76
CA LYS A 502 -3.30 -10.19 15.92
C LYS A 502 -4.49 -9.32 16.34
N THR A 503 -4.43 -8.01 16.08
CA THR A 503 -5.40 -7.03 16.57
C THR A 503 -6.25 -6.39 15.47
N HIS A 504 -5.79 -6.45 14.23
CA HIS A 504 -6.44 -5.84 13.07
C HIS A 504 -6.95 -6.92 12.10
N PRO A 505 -7.97 -6.62 11.27
CA PRO A 505 -8.34 -7.48 10.15
C PRO A 505 -7.17 -7.64 9.18
N TYR A 506 -7.30 -8.58 8.26
CA TYR A 506 -6.35 -8.70 7.17
C TYR A 506 -6.50 -7.50 6.22
N ASP A 507 -5.39 -6.84 5.90
CA ASP A 507 -5.32 -5.67 5.03
C ASP A 507 -3.98 -5.67 4.28
N GLU A 508 -4.05 -5.76 2.95
CA GLU A 508 -2.89 -5.72 2.04
C GLU A 508 -2.39 -4.29 1.80
N GLU A 509 -3.27 -3.31 2.02
CA GLU A 509 -2.96 -1.90 1.83
C GLU A 509 -2.19 -1.31 3.02
N HIS A 510 -2.06 -2.06 4.11
CA HIS A 510 -1.36 -1.64 5.30
C HIS A 510 0.14 -1.43 5.04
N GLU A 511 0.63 -0.24 5.35
CA GLU A 511 2.04 0.13 5.24
C GLU A 511 2.77 -0.09 6.58
N PHE A 512 3.70 -1.04 6.61
CA PHE A 512 4.57 -1.26 7.76
C PHE A 512 5.76 -0.31 7.76
N LYS A 513 6.11 0.23 8.94
CA LYS A 513 7.22 1.17 9.10
C LYS A 513 8.36 0.58 9.89
N LEU A 514 9.58 0.68 9.37
CA LEU A 514 10.78 0.16 10.02
C LEU A 514 11.92 1.19 9.96
N GLN A 515 12.36 1.65 11.13
CA GLN A 515 13.52 2.53 11.21
C GLN A 515 14.81 1.71 11.03
N ILE A 516 15.69 2.18 10.14
CA ILE A 516 16.96 1.53 9.81
C ILE A 516 18.13 2.51 9.83
N ASN A 517 19.35 1.98 9.87
CA ASN A 517 20.54 2.76 9.61
C ASN A 517 20.72 2.93 8.09
N PRO A 518 20.87 4.16 7.55
CA PRO A 518 21.11 4.40 6.13
C PRO A 518 22.21 3.54 5.50
N ALA A 519 23.25 3.19 6.27
CA ALA A 519 24.36 2.36 5.81
C ALA A 519 23.95 0.96 5.34
N LEU A 520 22.81 0.42 5.82
CA LEU A 520 22.33 -0.91 5.43
C LEU A 520 21.86 -0.95 3.97
N ILE A 521 21.31 0.17 3.48
CA ILE A 521 20.71 0.26 2.14
C ILE A 521 21.42 1.28 1.24
N SER A 522 22.63 1.74 1.63
CA SER A 522 23.33 2.81 0.93
C SER A 522 23.57 2.51 -0.55
N HIS A 523 23.82 1.24 -0.86
CA HIS A 523 24.00 0.75 -2.21
C HIS A 523 22.76 0.89 -3.11
N LEU A 524 21.55 0.98 -2.53
CA LEU A 524 20.29 1.07 -3.25
C LEU A 524 19.88 2.50 -3.59
N TYR A 525 20.31 3.51 -2.84
CA TYR A 525 19.85 4.89 -3.04
C TYR A 525 20.95 5.87 -3.44
N GLN A 526 22.23 5.58 -3.18
CA GLN A 526 23.31 6.55 -3.42
C GLN A 526 23.53 6.90 -4.90
N LYS A 527 23.10 6.04 -5.82
CA LYS A 527 23.20 6.25 -7.28
C LYS A 527 21.86 6.59 -7.93
N GLU A 528 20.78 6.48 -7.16
CA GLU A 528 19.43 6.67 -7.66
C GLU A 528 18.96 8.11 -7.48
N HIS A 529 17.93 8.47 -8.22
CA HIS A 529 17.26 9.75 -8.07
C HIS A 529 16.09 9.64 -7.07
N PRO A 530 15.94 10.61 -6.17
CA PRO A 530 14.80 10.61 -5.25
C PRO A 530 13.49 10.87 -6.01
N ILE A 531 12.43 10.18 -5.61
CA ILE A 531 11.04 10.49 -6.02
C ILE A 531 10.68 11.89 -5.53
N MET A 532 11.10 12.19 -4.31
CA MET A 532 10.90 13.49 -3.67
C MET A 532 12.15 13.89 -2.91
N TRP A 533 12.61 15.11 -3.10
CA TRP A 533 13.69 15.71 -2.31
C TRP A 533 13.22 17.05 -1.76
N GLY A 534 13.53 17.35 -0.52
CA GLY A 534 13.08 18.55 0.15
C GLY A 534 14.13 19.15 1.05
N VAL A 535 14.12 20.48 1.14
CA VAL A 535 14.88 21.24 2.13
C VAL A 535 13.98 22.26 2.80
N GLU A 536 14.06 22.33 4.12
CA GLU A 536 13.30 23.26 4.95
C GLU A 536 14.28 24.16 5.73
N VAL A 537 14.08 25.48 5.63
CA VAL A 537 14.72 26.47 6.49
C VAL A 537 13.68 26.96 7.49
N SER A 538 13.98 26.84 8.79
CA SER A 538 13.08 27.29 9.85
C SER A 538 13.74 28.26 10.83
N SER A 539 12.93 29.12 11.44
CA SER A 539 13.33 30.01 12.52
C SER A 539 12.20 30.25 13.52
N GLY A 540 12.55 30.62 14.75
CA GLY A 540 11.60 30.74 15.86
C GLY A 540 11.44 29.44 16.65
N HIS A 541 10.45 29.39 17.54
CA HIS A 541 10.22 28.25 18.43
C HIS A 541 8.71 27.97 18.62
N GLY A 542 8.39 26.69 18.81
CA GLY A 542 7.04 26.22 19.12
C GLY A 542 6.01 26.58 18.06
N SER A 543 4.81 26.97 18.49
CA SER A 543 3.71 27.33 17.59
C SER A 543 3.99 28.56 16.71
N ARG A 544 5.01 29.36 17.02
CA ARG A 544 5.43 30.54 16.24
C ARG A 544 6.58 30.27 15.27
N GLU A 545 7.07 29.03 15.17
CA GLU A 545 8.08 28.66 14.17
C GLU A 545 7.57 28.96 12.76
N VAL A 546 8.38 29.67 11.98
CA VAL A 546 8.13 29.99 10.58
C VAL A 546 9.10 29.23 9.69
N LYS A 547 8.61 28.82 8.52
CA LYS A 547 9.30 27.88 7.63
C LYS A 547 9.29 28.38 6.19
N THR A 548 10.37 28.10 5.48
CA THR A 548 10.49 28.25 4.04
C THR A 548 11.09 26.97 3.50
N SER A 549 10.33 26.23 2.70
CA SER A 549 10.76 24.95 2.15
C SER A 549 10.71 24.95 0.63
N LEU A 550 11.58 24.11 0.06
CA LEU A 550 11.63 23.74 -1.34
C LEU A 550 11.46 22.23 -1.42
N GLN A 551 10.55 21.78 -2.26
CA GLN A 551 10.34 20.37 -2.61
C GLN A 551 10.55 20.21 -4.11
N LEU A 552 11.27 19.16 -4.47
CA LEU A 552 11.54 18.71 -5.83
C LEU A 552 10.94 17.32 -5.95
N SER A 553 10.14 17.09 -6.97
CA SER A 553 9.47 15.80 -7.17
C SER A 553 9.42 15.44 -8.65
N ASP A 554 9.33 14.15 -8.94
CA ASP A 554 9.15 13.60 -10.29
C ASP A 554 7.74 13.89 -10.86
N ARG A 555 6.76 14.14 -9.98
CA ARG A 555 5.36 14.46 -10.29
C ARG A 555 4.93 15.78 -9.65
N PRO A 556 3.94 16.50 -10.21
CA PRO A 556 3.43 17.71 -9.57
C PRO A 556 2.77 17.40 -8.22
N LEU A 557 3.04 18.21 -7.20
CA LEU A 557 2.44 18.07 -5.86
C LEU A 557 1.06 18.75 -5.73
N VAL A 558 0.51 19.19 -6.87
CA VAL A 558 -0.76 19.88 -7.00
C VAL A 558 -1.63 19.15 -8.00
N ASP A 559 -2.92 19.05 -7.69
CA ASP A 559 -3.91 18.23 -8.39
C ASP A 559 -4.87 19.02 -9.28
N HIS A 560 -4.90 20.35 -9.12
CA HIS A 560 -5.82 21.27 -9.80
C HIS A 560 -5.15 22.12 -10.90
N VAL A 561 -3.83 21.96 -11.09
CA VAL A 561 -3.08 22.65 -12.15
C VAL A 561 -2.52 21.60 -13.10
N ILE A 562 -2.90 21.71 -14.37
CA ILE A 562 -2.35 20.89 -15.44
C ILE A 562 -1.11 21.63 -15.97
N PHE A 563 0.02 20.93 -16.00
CA PHE A 563 1.23 21.43 -16.62
C PHE A 563 1.30 20.89 -18.04
N ASP A 564 1.49 21.76 -19.03
CA ASP A 564 1.84 21.34 -20.39
C ASP A 564 3.24 20.73 -20.36
N THR A 565 3.30 19.42 -20.18
CA THR A 565 4.54 18.66 -20.32
C THR A 565 4.64 18.21 -21.77
N ASP A 566 5.54 18.81 -22.55
CA ASP A 566 5.91 18.36 -23.91
C ASP A 566 6.57 16.96 -23.94
N TYR A 567 6.53 16.23 -22.82
CA TYR A 567 7.06 14.89 -22.66
C TYR A 567 5.90 13.90 -22.62
N THR A 568 5.66 13.22 -23.74
CA THR A 568 4.92 11.95 -23.74
C THR A 568 5.56 11.02 -22.73
N ASN A 569 4.75 10.39 -21.86
CA ASN A 569 5.15 9.39 -20.86
C ASN A 569 5.67 8.08 -21.48
N GLU A 570 6.45 8.15 -22.56
CA GLU A 570 7.04 7.00 -23.25
C GLU A 570 8.48 7.33 -23.64
N SER A 571 9.41 7.12 -22.71
CA SER A 571 10.73 6.50 -22.93
C SER A 571 11.63 6.70 -21.71
N ILE A 572 11.55 5.77 -20.75
CA ILE A 572 12.55 5.58 -19.67
C ILE A 572 13.79 4.87 -20.26
N ASN A 573 14.21 5.27 -21.46
CA ASN A 573 15.40 4.79 -22.15
C ASN A 573 16.26 6.00 -22.49
N ASP A 574 16.84 6.63 -21.45
CA ASP A 574 18.06 7.40 -21.64
C ASP A 574 18.87 7.33 -20.35
N ASP A 575 19.82 6.39 -20.31
CA ASP A 575 20.77 6.11 -19.22
C ASP A 575 21.80 7.26 -19.03
N GLY A 576 21.37 8.50 -19.30
CA GLY A 576 22.22 9.68 -19.35
C GLY A 576 21.50 11.04 -19.38
N LYS A 577 20.16 11.10 -19.31
CA LYS A 577 19.45 12.37 -19.14
C LYS A 577 19.09 12.60 -17.68
N ASP A 578 19.47 13.77 -17.16
CA ASP A 578 19.05 14.22 -15.84
C ASP A 578 17.52 14.20 -15.75
N PRO A 579 16.93 13.67 -14.65
CA PRO A 579 15.49 13.63 -14.49
C PRO A 579 14.92 15.04 -14.39
N ALA A 580 13.74 15.22 -14.99
CA ALA A 580 13.00 16.46 -14.89
C ALA A 580 12.30 16.53 -13.53
N TYR A 581 12.40 17.68 -12.84
CA TYR A 581 11.78 17.88 -11.53
C TYR A 581 10.75 18.99 -11.57
N PHE A 582 9.61 18.75 -10.91
CA PHE A 582 8.67 19.78 -10.50
C PHE A 582 9.20 20.46 -9.24
N SER A 583 9.20 21.79 -9.23
CA SER A 583 9.69 22.57 -8.10
C SER A 583 8.53 23.25 -7.37
N THR A 584 8.28 22.82 -6.14
CA THR A 584 7.29 23.41 -5.25
C THR A 584 7.97 24.16 -4.11
N MET A 585 7.67 25.44 -3.95
CA MET A 585 8.18 26.26 -2.85
C MET A 585 7.04 26.63 -1.92
N VAL A 586 7.23 26.42 -0.62
CA VAL A 586 6.29 26.79 0.43
C VAL A 586 6.92 27.86 1.31
N CYS A 587 6.27 29.01 1.42
CA CYS A 587 6.68 30.09 2.30
C CYS A 587 5.61 30.36 3.35
N CYS A 588 6.00 30.41 4.63
CA CYS A 588 5.13 30.80 5.73
C CYS A 588 5.51 32.20 6.25
N SER A 589 4.53 33.00 6.66
CA SER A 589 4.72 34.29 7.36
C SER A 589 3.81 34.39 8.58
N LEU A 590 4.35 34.86 9.72
CA LEU A 590 3.57 35.05 10.94
C LEU A 590 3.06 36.48 11.05
N VAL A 591 1.74 36.65 11.10
CA VAL A 591 1.07 37.91 11.46
C VAL A 591 0.66 37.81 12.93
N SER A 592 1.22 38.67 13.79
CA SER A 592 0.86 38.70 15.20
C SER A 592 -0.32 39.64 15.42
N PHE A 593 -1.28 39.21 16.25
CA PHE A 593 -2.32 40.10 16.74
C PHE A 593 -1.81 40.77 18.02
N SER A 594 -1.82 42.10 18.01
CA SER A 594 -1.40 42.97 19.12
C SER A 594 -2.58 43.40 19.95
#